data_AF-Q4RXM8-F1
#
_entry.id   AF-Q4RXM8-F1
#
_cell.length_a   1.000
_cell.length_b   1.000
_cell.length_c   1.000
_cell.angle_alpha   90.00
_cell.angle_beta   90.00
_cell.angle_gamma   90.00
#
_symmetry.space_group_name_H-M   'P 1'
#
loop_
_entity.id
_entity.type
_entity.pdbx_description
1 polymer ?
#
loop_
_entity_poly.entity_id
_entity_poly.type
_entity_poly.pdbx_seq_one_letter_code
_entity_poly.pdbx_strand_id
1 'polypeptide(L)'
;MAEDDSYESMLCVKPEVHVYRIPPRASNRGYRAADWKLDEPAWSGELFAQAPVSQYPGSVVEAVTDSSRYFVIRIEDGNGRHAFIGLGFADRGDSFDFNVALQDHFNG
;
A
#
# COMPACT_ATOMS: atom_id res chain seq x y z
N MET A 1 1.35 -2.77 38.43
CA MET A 1 1.72 -1.79 37.39
C MET A 1 1.53 -2.53 36.08
N ALA A 2 0.44 -2.27 35.38
CA ALA A 2 0.21 -2.81 34.06
C ALA A 2 0.58 -1.70 33.08
N GLU A 3 1.83 -1.70 32.63
CA GLU A 3 2.20 -0.97 31.42
C GLU A 3 1.81 -1.88 30.26
N ASP A 4 0.84 -1.42 29.48
CA ASP A 4 0.38 -2.05 28.26
C ASP A 4 1.56 -2.03 27.27
N ASP A 5 2.29 -3.14 27.20
CA ASP A 5 3.43 -3.38 26.30
C ASP A 5 2.90 -3.49 24.86
N SER A 6 2.40 -2.38 24.32
CA SER A 6 2.10 -2.23 22.90
C SER A 6 3.43 -2.03 22.16
N TYR A 7 4.14 -3.14 21.96
CA TYR A 7 5.39 -3.14 21.21
C TYR A 7 5.10 -2.91 19.71
N GLU A 8 5.47 -1.73 19.22
CA GLU A 8 5.43 -1.42 17.79
C GLU A 8 6.65 -2.06 17.10
N SER A 9 6.42 -2.99 16.18
CA SER A 9 7.46 -3.64 15.40
C SER A 9 7.48 -3.15 13.97
N MET A 10 8.66 -2.77 13.48
CA MET A 10 8.86 -2.47 12.07
C MET A 10 8.99 -3.78 11.27
N LEU A 11 7.96 -4.12 10.49
CA LEU A 11 7.93 -5.37 9.71
C LEU A 11 8.89 -5.34 8.50
N CYS A 12 8.96 -4.22 7.78
CA CYS A 12 9.88 -4.02 6.67
C CYS A 12 10.08 -2.52 6.36
N VAL A 13 11.22 -2.18 5.73
CA VAL A 13 11.48 -0.85 5.16
C VAL A 13 11.98 -1.04 3.74
N LYS A 14 11.30 -0.42 2.78
CA LYS A 14 11.65 -0.46 1.36
C LYS A 14 11.92 0.96 0.86
N PRO A 15 13.19 1.33 0.58
CA PRO A 15 13.56 2.71 0.27
C PRO A 15 13.10 3.15 -1.12
N GLU A 16 12.99 2.23 -2.08
CA GLU A 16 12.67 2.55 -3.48
C GLU A 16 11.20 2.25 -3.82
N VAL A 17 10.31 3.09 -3.31
CA VAL A 17 8.88 3.04 -3.60
C VAL A 17 8.39 4.31 -4.30
N HIS A 18 7.45 4.13 -5.22
CA HIS A 18 6.84 5.21 -5.99
C HIS A 18 5.35 5.31 -5.69
N VAL A 19 4.86 6.53 -5.53
CA VAL A 19 3.43 6.80 -5.34
C VAL A 19 2.83 7.32 -6.64
N TYR A 20 1.69 6.75 -7.02
CA TYR A 20 0.97 7.06 -8.24
C TYR A 20 -0.45 7.52 -7.93
N ARG A 21 -0.96 8.42 -8.76
CA ARG A 21 -2.36 8.83 -8.70
C ARG A 21 -3.23 7.76 -9.36
N ILE A 22 -4.25 7.30 -8.63
CA ILE A 22 -5.25 6.40 -9.21
C ILE A 22 -6.29 7.22 -9.97
N PRO A 23 -6.56 6.92 -11.25
CA PRO A 23 -7.59 7.60 -12.02
C PRO A 23 -8.99 7.29 -11.46
N PRO A 24 -9.98 8.19 -11.62
CA PRO A 24 -11.36 7.95 -11.20
C PRO A 24 -11.90 6.64 -11.78
N ARG A 25 -12.42 5.76 -10.93
CA ARG A 25 -12.95 4.45 -11.33
C ARG A 25 -14.03 4.60 -12.39
N ALA A 26 -13.80 4.07 -13.59
CA ALA A 26 -14.79 4.01 -14.66
C ALA A 26 -15.63 2.72 -14.65
N SER A 27 -15.21 1.67 -13.93
CA SER A 27 -15.81 0.34 -13.99
C SER A 27 -15.66 -0.43 -12.68
N ASN A 28 -16.51 -1.43 -12.46
CA ASN A 28 -16.43 -2.41 -11.36
C ASN A 28 -15.27 -3.42 -11.50
N ARG A 29 -14.29 -3.12 -12.35
CA ARG A 29 -13.13 -3.98 -12.64
C ARG A 29 -12.03 -3.62 -11.63
N GLY A 30 -11.31 -4.62 -11.12
CA GLY A 30 -10.20 -4.40 -10.18
C GLY A 30 -9.14 -3.45 -10.74
N TYR A 31 -8.27 -2.94 -9.88
CA TYR A 31 -7.27 -1.96 -10.29
C TYR A 31 -6.21 -2.56 -11.21
N ARG A 32 -5.74 -1.74 -12.17
CA ARG A 32 -4.72 -2.07 -13.15
C ARG A 32 -3.67 -0.96 -13.18
N ALA A 33 -2.40 -1.33 -13.09
CA ALA A 33 -1.30 -0.38 -13.11
C ALA A 33 -1.10 0.20 -14.52
N ALA A 34 -1.50 -0.54 -15.56
CA ALA A 34 -1.49 -0.06 -16.93
C ALA A 34 -2.41 1.16 -17.15
N ASP A 35 -3.38 1.41 -16.26
CA ASP A 35 -4.26 2.57 -16.33
C ASP A 35 -3.65 3.82 -15.65
N TRP A 36 -2.47 3.69 -15.03
CA TRP A 36 -1.80 4.78 -14.30
C TRP A 36 -0.69 5.41 -15.14
N LYS A 37 -0.28 6.63 -14.76
CA LYS A 37 0.89 7.30 -15.33
C LYS A 37 2.18 6.82 -14.65
N LEU A 38 2.69 5.68 -15.07
CA LEU A 38 3.83 5.02 -14.41
C LEU A 38 5.18 5.72 -14.65
N ASP A 39 5.26 6.56 -15.69
CA ASP A 39 6.39 7.40 -16.06
C ASP A 39 6.46 8.72 -15.27
N GLU A 40 5.34 9.15 -14.68
CA GLU A 40 5.22 10.37 -13.88
C GLU A 40 4.79 10.02 -12.45
N PRO A 41 5.70 9.50 -11.59
CA PRO A 41 5.36 9.25 -10.20
C PRO A 41 4.90 10.56 -9.55
N ALA A 42 3.76 10.52 -8.88
CA ALA A 42 3.17 11.69 -8.25
C ALA A 42 4.05 12.20 -7.10
N TRP A 43 4.82 11.31 -6.50
CA TRP A 43 5.66 11.61 -5.37
C TRP A 43 6.77 10.55 -5.16
N SER A 44 7.97 11.01 -4.78
CA SER A 44 9.10 10.23 -4.29
C SER A 44 9.85 11.05 -3.21
N GLY A 45 10.13 10.48 -2.02
CA GLY A 45 10.83 11.21 -0.93
C GLY A 45 10.47 10.80 0.51
N GLU A 46 10.32 11.78 1.43
CA GLU A 46 9.86 11.64 2.84
C GLU A 46 8.34 11.43 3.06
N LEU A 47 7.93 10.56 3.99
CA LEU A 47 6.53 10.24 4.36
C LEU A 47 5.41 11.05 3.67
N PHE A 48 4.73 10.42 2.71
CA PHE A 48 3.59 11.03 2.01
C PHE A 48 2.25 10.83 2.73
N ALA A 49 1.98 9.62 3.21
CA ALA A 49 0.71 9.25 3.83
C ALA A 49 0.87 8.04 4.78
N GLN A 50 -0.11 7.84 5.65
CA GLN A 50 -0.23 6.66 6.51
C GLN A 50 -1.56 5.95 6.24
N ALA A 51 -1.55 4.61 6.33
CA ALA A 51 -2.72 3.77 6.10
C ALA A 51 -2.77 2.66 7.16
N PRO A 52 -3.60 2.80 8.21
CA PRO A 52 -3.79 1.74 9.20
C PRO A 52 -4.39 0.49 8.56
N VAL A 53 -3.72 -0.65 8.70
CA VAL A 53 -4.20 -1.95 8.21
C VAL A 53 -4.69 -2.76 9.41
N SER A 54 -5.96 -3.15 9.42
CA SER A 54 -6.56 -3.94 10.51
C SER A 54 -6.68 -5.44 10.19
N GLN A 55 -6.58 -5.81 8.92
CA GLN A 55 -6.60 -7.19 8.44
C GLN A 55 -5.95 -7.28 7.06
N TYR A 56 -5.39 -8.43 6.73
CA TYR A 56 -4.91 -8.75 5.40
C TYR A 56 -5.23 -10.21 5.05
N PRO A 57 -5.86 -10.50 3.88
CA PRO A 57 -6.31 -9.55 2.87
C PRO A 57 -7.49 -8.68 3.35
N GLY A 58 -7.54 -7.43 2.85
CA GLY A 58 -8.51 -6.43 3.29
C GLY A 58 -8.71 -5.32 2.25
N SER A 59 -9.47 -4.27 2.62
CA SER A 59 -9.78 -3.15 1.71
C SER A 59 -8.73 -2.03 1.72
N VAL A 60 -7.76 -2.09 2.64
CA VAL A 60 -6.72 -1.05 2.78
C VAL A 60 -5.56 -1.28 1.83
N VAL A 61 -5.16 -2.53 1.62
CA VAL A 61 -4.08 -2.91 0.70
C VAL A 61 -4.63 -3.93 -0.30
N GLU A 62 -4.70 -3.55 -1.57
CA GLU A 62 -5.21 -4.39 -2.66
C GLU A 62 -4.12 -4.56 -3.72
N ALA A 63 -3.81 -5.81 -4.10
CA ALA A 63 -2.88 -6.07 -5.19
C ALA A 63 -3.50 -5.70 -6.54
N VAL A 64 -2.70 -5.09 -7.41
CA VAL A 64 -3.13 -4.76 -8.77
C VAL A 64 -3.23 -6.03 -9.64
N THR A 65 -4.24 -6.09 -10.50
CA THR A 65 -4.60 -7.32 -11.23
C THR A 65 -3.63 -7.70 -12.37
N ASP A 66 -2.88 -6.75 -12.93
CA ASP A 66 -1.99 -6.97 -14.08
C ASP A 66 -0.50 -6.91 -13.74
N SER A 67 -0.13 -6.73 -12.47
CA SER A 67 1.26 -6.68 -12.05
C SER A 67 1.44 -6.98 -10.56
N SER A 68 2.40 -7.83 -10.24
CA SER A 68 2.78 -8.14 -8.87
C SER A 68 3.66 -7.07 -8.20
N ARG A 69 3.97 -5.95 -8.87
CA ARG A 69 4.79 -4.85 -8.31
C ARG A 69 3.98 -3.67 -7.79
N TYR A 70 2.68 -3.66 -8.05
CA TYR A 70 1.84 -2.51 -7.74
C TYR A 70 0.69 -2.91 -6.82
N PHE A 71 0.37 -2.01 -5.92
CA PHE A 71 -0.72 -2.13 -4.96
C PHE A 71 -1.53 -0.85 -4.95
N VAL A 72 -2.76 -0.97 -4.51
CA VAL A 72 -3.61 0.15 -4.16
C VAL A 72 -3.68 0.24 -2.65
N ILE A 73 -3.38 1.43 -2.13
CA ILE A 73 -3.44 1.75 -0.72
C ILE A 73 -4.60 2.72 -0.47
N ARG A 74 -5.49 2.36 0.46
CA ARG A 74 -6.51 3.27 0.98
C ARG A 74 -5.92 4.07 2.14
N ILE A 75 -5.78 5.38 1.94
CA ILE A 75 -5.31 6.31 2.97
C ILE A 75 -6.51 7.04 3.57
N GLU A 76 -6.41 7.40 4.85
CA GLU A 76 -7.44 8.16 5.58
C GLU A 76 -6.85 9.46 6.13
N ASP A 77 -7.62 10.55 6.08
CA ASP A 77 -7.18 11.88 6.53
C ASP A 77 -7.46 12.18 8.01
N GLY A 78 -7.88 11.17 8.78
CA GLY A 78 -8.30 11.31 10.18
C GLY A 78 -9.70 11.91 10.39
N ASN A 79 -10.32 12.50 9.36
CA ASN A 79 -11.69 13.04 9.39
C ASN A 79 -12.71 12.07 8.77
N GLY A 80 -12.32 10.81 8.56
CA GLY A 80 -13.13 9.77 7.93
C GLY A 80 -13.21 9.88 6.40
N ARG A 81 -12.46 10.80 5.76
CA ARG A 81 -12.33 10.80 4.31
C ARG A 81 -11.23 9.82 3.93
N HIS A 82 -11.52 9.03 2.90
CA HIS A 82 -10.56 8.10 2.33
C HIS A 82 -10.18 8.55 0.91
N ALA A 83 -8.93 8.28 0.55
CA ALA A 83 -8.43 8.38 -0.81
C ALA A 83 -7.69 7.10 -1.18
N PHE A 84 -7.55 6.85 -2.49
CA PHE A 84 -6.80 5.71 -2.99
C PHE A 84 -5.56 6.20 -3.73
N ILE A 85 -4.42 5.61 -3.40
CA ILE A 85 -3.14 5.87 -4.06
C ILE A 85 -2.55 4.57 -4.57
N GLY A 86 -1.83 4.64 -5.69
CA GLY A 86 -1.06 3.53 -6.22
C GLY A 86 0.31 3.51 -5.56
N LEU A 87 0.76 2.37 -5.09
CA LEU A 87 2.10 2.12 -4.62
C LEU A 87 2.80 1.20 -5.61
N GLY A 88 4.02 1.53 -6.04
CA GLY A 88 4.82 0.69 -6.92
C GLY A 88 6.23 0.48 -6.40
N PHE A 89 6.70 -0.77 -6.48
CA PHE A 89 8.07 -1.15 -6.16
C PHE A 89 8.95 -1.13 -7.42
N ALA A 90 10.20 -0.73 -7.26
CA ALA A 90 11.19 -0.78 -8.33
C ALA A 90 11.35 -2.20 -8.87
N ASP A 91 11.43 -3.21 -8.00
CA ASP A 91 11.57 -4.62 -8.36
C ASP A 91 10.47 -5.52 -7.76
N ARG A 92 10.45 -6.77 -8.23
CA ARG A 92 9.45 -7.76 -7.79
C ARG A 92 9.79 -8.41 -6.45
N GLY A 93 11.06 -8.47 -6.07
CA GLY A 93 11.50 -9.03 -4.80
C GLY A 93 11.04 -8.14 -3.64
N ASP A 94 11.23 -6.83 -3.75
CA ASP A 94 10.78 -5.88 -2.73
C ASP A 94 9.27 -5.89 -2.53
N SER A 95 8.52 -5.97 -3.64
CA SER A 95 7.08 -6.15 -3.61
C SER A 95 6.65 -7.46 -2.94
N PHE A 96 7.39 -8.54 -3.20
CA PHE A 96 7.14 -9.84 -2.61
C PHE A 96 7.37 -9.81 -1.10
N ASP A 97 8.51 -9.27 -0.64
CA ASP A 97 8.83 -9.13 0.78
C ASP A 97 7.77 -8.30 1.51
N PHE A 98 7.32 -7.20 0.92
CA PHE A 98 6.25 -6.37 1.48
C PHE A 98 4.94 -7.16 1.67
N ASN A 99 4.55 -7.92 0.64
CA ASN A 99 3.32 -8.73 0.70
C ASN A 99 3.45 -9.87 1.73
N VAL A 100 4.60 -10.53 1.82
CA VAL A 100 4.86 -11.58 2.80
C VAL A 100 4.86 -11.01 4.22
N ALA A 101 5.51 -9.87 4.45
CA ALA A 101 5.53 -9.21 5.76
C ALA A 101 4.12 -8.87 6.26
N LEU A 102 3.23 -8.42 5.38
CA LEU A 102 1.82 -8.21 5.71
C LEU A 102 1.11 -9.54 6.01
N GLN A 103 1.29 -10.56 5.18
CA GLN A 103 0.64 -11.86 5.39
C GLN A 103 1.07 -12.51 6.71
N ASP A 104 2.36 -12.52 7.00
CA ASP A 104 2.90 -13.13 8.21
C ASP A 104 2.36 -12.44 9.47
N HIS A 105 2.30 -11.10 9.46
CA HIS A 105 1.77 -10.32 10.58
C HIS A 105 0.29 -10.59 10.89
N PHE A 106 -0.54 -10.82 9.87
CA PHE A 106 -1.99 -11.08 10.07
C PHE A 106 -2.37 -12.56 10.14
N ASN A 107 -1.45 -13.48 9.80
CA ASN A 107 -1.67 -14.92 9.90
C ASN A 107 -1.06 -15.56 11.16
N GLY A 108 -0.22 -14.82 11.90
CA GLY A 108 0.31 -15.22 13.21
C GLY A 108 -0.65 -14.93 14.35
#